data_AF-A0A378B914-F1
#
_entry.id   AF-A0A378B914-F1
#
_cell.length_a   1.000
_cell.length_b   1.000
_cell.length_c   1.000
_cell.angle_alpha   90.00
_cell.angle_beta   90.00
_cell.angle_gamma   90.00
#
_symmetry.space_group_name_H-M   'P 1'
#
loop_
_entity.id
_entity.type
_entity.pdbx_description
1 polymer ?
#
loop_
_entity_poly.entity_id
_entity_poly.type
_entity_poly.pdbx_seq_one_letter_code
_entity_poly.pdbx_strand_id
1 'polypeptide(L)' 'MSLKAIAKQLGISVTTVSRALNGYDDVSQETRARVEAEAQRRAIAPTLSPAV' A
#
# COMPACT_ATOMS: atom_id res chain seq x y z
N MET A 1 7.32 -3.99 -7.33
CA MET A 1 6.19 -3.56 -6.47
C MET A 1 5.81 -2.13 -6.82
N SER A 2 4.76 -1.89 -7.62
CA SER A 2 4.46 -0.53 -8.06
C SER A 2 3.40 0.13 -7.19
N LEU A 3 3.80 1.05 -6.33
CA LEU A 3 2.92 1.96 -5.57
C LEU A 3 1.89 2.66 -6.47
N LYS A 4 2.25 2.88 -7.75
CA LYS A 4 1.35 3.35 -8.82
C LYS A 4 0.09 2.50 -9.01
N ALA A 5 0.17 1.19 -8.81
CA ALA A 5 -0.99 0.30 -8.95
C ALA A 5 -1.97 0.47 -7.79
N ILE A 6 -1.45 0.58 -6.56
CA ILE A 6 -2.26 0.86 -5.35
C ILE A 6 -2.92 2.22 -5.48
N ALA A 7 -2.16 3.24 -5.91
CA ALA A 7 -2.65 4.58 -6.18
C ALA A 7 -3.81 4.58 -7.18
N LYS A 8 -3.64 3.89 -8.33
CA LYS A 8 -4.66 3.78 -9.37
C LYS A 8 -5.92 3.05 -8.88
N GLN A 9 -5.77 2.01 -8.07
CA GLN A 9 -6.90 1.21 -7.58
C GLN A 9 -7.69 1.93 -6.47
N LEU A 10 -7.00 2.65 -5.60
CA LEU A 10 -7.62 3.43 -4.53
C LEU A 10 -8.10 4.80 -5.01
N GLY A 11 -7.75 5.22 -6.23
CA GLY A 11 -8.09 6.53 -6.78
C GLY A 11 -7.34 7.68 -6.09
N ILE A 12 -6.18 7.41 -5.51
CA ILE A 12 -5.37 8.40 -4.77
C ILE A 12 -4.00 8.57 -5.41
N SER A 13 -3.32 9.67 -5.08
CA SER A 13 -1.97 9.94 -5.59
C SER A 13 -0.94 8.97 -5.03
N VAL A 14 0.09 8.65 -5.83
CA VAL A 14 1.23 7.84 -5.41
C VAL A 14 1.93 8.43 -4.18
N THR A 15 1.97 9.76 -4.08
CA THR A 15 2.47 10.48 -2.91
C THR A 15 1.62 10.24 -1.66
N THR A 16 0.30 10.05 -1.80
CA THR A 16 -0.59 9.68 -0.69
C THR A 16 -0.35 8.24 -0.26
N VAL A 17 -0.16 7.31 -1.21
CA VAL A 17 0.24 5.92 -0.91
C VAL A 17 1.58 5.87 -0.20
N SER A 18 2.58 6.63 -0.67
CA SER A 18 3.89 6.71 -0.03
C SER A 18 3.77 7.27 1.40
N ARG A 19 3.01 8.34 1.58
CA ARG A 19 2.78 8.95 2.90
C ARG A 19 2.04 8.00 3.85
N ALA A 20 1.04 7.29 3.36
CA ALA A 20 0.30 6.30 4.15
C ALA A 20 1.22 5.16 4.64
N LEU A 21 2.07 4.63 3.76
CA LEU A 21 3.01 3.54 4.10
C LEU A 21 4.16 4.00 5.02
N ASN A 22 4.59 5.26 4.89
CA ASN A 22 5.61 5.84 5.76
C ASN A 22 5.04 6.37 7.09
N GLY A 23 3.71 6.35 7.25
CA GLY A 23 3.04 6.71 8.49
C GLY A 23 2.94 8.19 8.79
N TYR A 24 2.78 9.01 7.76
CA TYR A 24 2.53 10.45 7.93
C TYR A 24 1.11 10.70 8.45
N ASP A 25 0.99 11.63 9.40
CA ASP A 25 -0.28 12.06 10.03
C ASP A 25 -1.24 12.81 9.08
N ASP A 26 -0.73 13.27 7.94
CA ASP A 26 -1.49 13.97 6.89
C ASP A 26 -2.46 13.03 6.13
N VAL A 27 -2.46 11.74 6.46
CA VAL A 27 -3.32 10.72 5.83
C VAL A 27 -4.26 10.13 6.87
N SER A 28 -5.57 10.24 6.62
CA SER A 28 -6.61 9.65 7.46
C SER A 28 -6.35 8.16 7.71
N GLN A 29 -6.61 7.73 8.94
CA GLN A 29 -6.51 6.32 9.38
C GLN A 29 -7.25 5.36 8.41
N GLU A 30 -8.41 5.76 7.91
CA GLU A 30 -9.17 4.99 6.92
C GLU A 30 -8.38 4.77 5.61
N THR A 31 -7.82 5.84 5.05
CA THR A 31 -7.00 5.77 3.84
C THR A 31 -5.76 4.92 4.07
N ARG A 32 -5.13 5.05 5.25
CA ARG A 32 -3.95 4.27 5.63
C ARG A 32 -4.27 2.78 5.69
N ALA A 33 -5.35 2.40 6.36
CA ALA A 33 -5.79 1.00 6.43
C ALA A 33 -6.10 0.41 5.03
N ARG A 34 -6.73 1.19 4.15
CA ARG A 34 -6.99 0.77 2.75
C ARG A 34 -5.70 0.60 1.95
N VAL A 35 -4.75 1.51 2.11
CA VAL A 35 -3.43 1.44 1.47
C VAL A 35 -2.65 0.23 1.99
N GLU A 36 -2.60 0.00 3.29
CA GLU A 36 -1.91 -1.14 3.90
C GLU A 36 -2.54 -2.47 3.48
N ALA A 37 -3.87 -2.58 3.47
CA ALA A 37 -4.55 -3.78 3.01
C ALA A 37 -4.23 -4.12 1.54
N GLU A 38 -4.26 -3.11 0.65
CA GLU A 38 -3.90 -3.30 -0.76
C GLU A 38 -2.40 -3.52 -0.97
N ALA A 39 -1.55 -2.84 -0.20
CA ALA A 39 -0.12 -3.04 -0.20
C ALA A 39 0.23 -4.45 0.26
N GLN A 40 -0.41 -4.96 1.32
CA GLN A 40 -0.20 -6.31 1.83
C GLN A 40 -0.70 -7.37 0.86
N ARG A 41 -1.91 -7.21 0.29
CA ARG A 41 -2.41 -8.09 -0.78
C ARG A 41 -1.43 -8.21 -1.95
N ARG A 42 -0.77 -7.11 -2.32
CA ARG A 42 0.17 -7.06 -3.46
C ARG A 42 1.59 -7.46 -3.07
N ALA A 43 2.04 -7.15 -1.85
CA ALA A 43 3.36 -7.48 -1.33
C ALA A 43 3.54 -9.00 -1.18
N ILE A 44 2.44 -9.74 -0.97
CA ILE A 44 2.42 -11.20 -0.87
C ILE A 44 2.66 -11.89 -2.24
N ALA A 45 2.67 -11.17 -3.37
CA ALA A 45 2.94 -11.74 -4.70
C ALA A 45 4.22 -11.14 -5.35
N PRO A 46 5.28 -11.91 -5.72
CA PRO A 46 5.51 -13.35 -5.63
C PRO A 46 6.86 -13.68 -4.96
N THR A 47 6.88 -13.83 -3.64
CA THR A 47 7.89 -14.67 -2.98
C THR A 47 7.19 -15.52 -1.93
N LEU A 48 6.35 -16.44 -2.39
CA LEU A 48 6.21 -17.71 -1.68
C LEU A 48 7.54 -18.44 -1.85
N SER A 49 8.56 -17.97 -1.15
CA SER A 49 9.56 -18.84 -0.55
C SER A 49 9.10 -18.99 0.89
N PRO A 50 8.24 -19.98 1.22
CA PRO A 50 8.20 -20.43 2.59
C PRO A 50 9.60 -21.00 2.85
N ALA A 51 10.39 -20.31 3.66
CA ALA A 51 11.57 -20.93 4.24
C ALA A 51 11.07 -22.04 5.17
N VAL A 52 10.98 -23.26 4.65
CA VAL A 52 10.87 -24.53 5.39
C VAL A 52 11.77 -25.56 4.73
#